data_AF-A0A0G1NT75-F1
#
_entry.id   AF-A0A0G1NT75-F1
#
_cell.length_a   1.000
_cell.length_b   1.000
_cell.length_c   1.000
_cell.angle_alpha   90.00
_cell.angle_beta   90.00
_cell.angle_gamma   90.00
#
_symmetry.space_group_name_H-M   'P 1'
#
loop_
_entity.id
_entity.type
_entity.pdbx_description
1 polymer ?
#
loop_
_entity_poly.entity_id
_entity_poly.type
_entity_poly.pdbx_seq_one_letter_code
_entity_poly.pdbx_strand_id
1 'polypeptide(L)'
;MIHKDINRYALTAPGKMAAARLDTASGTVEKQPKISVYLIPHLKTGGIERYLVQERKKEPYFGYWGFITGKIRFGETLGETAERELAEETGLTGAFRFCYEIHEMVYDKKSGNQLEDKFFHVMEAFDLSGKVKTRTIEGRNKYVTAEEFWPLTPKYHNEDDLFRWFLEKDFKLKEEKYYIDKF
;
A
#
# COMPACT_ATOMS: atom_id res chain seq x y z
N MET A 1 -1.65 -14.62 -29.08
CA MET A 1 -0.79 -15.58 -28.34
C MET A 1 0.34 -16.07 -29.24
N ILE A 2 0.06 -16.74 -30.36
CA ILE A 2 1.09 -17.21 -31.31
C ILE A 2 0.68 -16.83 -32.74
N HIS A 3 1.64 -16.42 -33.56
CA HIS A 3 1.51 -16.32 -35.02
C HIS A 3 2.13 -17.59 -35.64
N LYS A 4 1.37 -18.32 -36.46
CA LYS A 4 1.83 -19.53 -37.16
C LYS A 4 1.85 -19.28 -38.66
N ASP A 5 2.91 -19.75 -39.30
CA ASP A 5 3.03 -19.92 -40.75
C ASP A 5 3.35 -21.40 -41.04
N ILE A 6 3.28 -21.81 -42.30
CA ILE A 6 3.34 -23.22 -42.76
C ILE A 6 4.52 -24.00 -42.14
N ASN A 7 5.65 -23.34 -41.87
CA ASN A 7 6.85 -23.97 -41.31
C ASN A 7 7.37 -23.36 -39.99
N ARG A 8 6.72 -22.33 -39.42
CA ARG A 8 7.24 -21.62 -38.24
C ARG A 8 6.13 -21.12 -37.33
N TYR A 9 6.45 -20.97 -36.05
CA TYR A 9 5.63 -20.19 -35.13
C TYR A 9 6.48 -19.13 -34.44
N ALA A 10 5.87 -18.00 -34.14
CA ALA A 10 6.48 -16.91 -33.39
C ALA A 10 5.48 -16.37 -32.35
N LEU A 11 5.96 -15.95 -31.20
CA LEU A 11 5.11 -15.25 -30.24
C LEU A 11 4.74 -13.87 -30.77
N THR A 12 3.44 -13.59 -30.82
CA THR A 12 2.91 -12.22 -30.96
C THR A 12 3.39 -11.35 -29.80
N ALA A 13 3.35 -10.01 -29.90
CA ALA A 13 3.72 -9.15 -28.76
C ALA A 13 2.96 -9.51 -27.46
N PRO A 14 1.63 -9.76 -27.47
CA PRO A 14 0.93 -10.30 -26.30
C PRO A 14 1.45 -11.66 -25.83
N GLY A 15 1.88 -12.53 -26.75
CA GLY A 15 2.49 -13.82 -26.42
C GLY A 15 3.86 -13.70 -25.77
N LYS A 16 4.67 -12.73 -26.21
CA LYS A 16 5.96 -12.41 -25.58
C LYS A 16 5.77 -11.82 -24.19
N MET A 17 4.80 -10.92 -24.01
CA MET A 17 4.47 -10.38 -22.68
C MET A 17 3.95 -11.45 -21.72
N ALA A 18 3.15 -12.40 -22.20
CA ALA A 18 2.70 -13.53 -21.40
C ALA A 18 3.88 -14.43 -21.01
N ALA A 19 4.76 -14.77 -21.96
CA ALA A 19 5.94 -15.59 -21.70
C ALA A 19 6.92 -14.92 -20.72
N ALA A 20 7.05 -13.59 -20.77
CA ALA A 20 7.93 -12.84 -19.86
C ALA A 20 7.48 -12.87 -18.38
N ARG A 21 6.24 -13.30 -18.10
CA ARG A 21 5.72 -13.43 -16.73
C ARG A 21 5.79 -14.87 -16.22
N LEU A 22 6.27 -15.80 -17.04
CA LEU A 22 6.36 -17.21 -16.66
C LEU A 22 7.73 -17.49 -16.06
N ASP A 23 7.74 -18.13 -14.92
CA ASP A 23 8.91 -18.85 -14.44
C ASP A 23 9.11 -20.07 -15.36
N THR A 24 10.20 -20.05 -16.11
CA THR A 24 10.52 -21.08 -17.12
C THR A 24 10.82 -22.45 -16.50
N ALA A 25 11.14 -22.53 -15.20
CA ALA A 25 11.40 -23.78 -14.52
C ALA A 25 10.11 -24.43 -13.97
N SER A 26 9.20 -23.63 -13.40
CA SER A 26 7.94 -24.15 -12.83
C SER A 26 6.76 -24.14 -13.82
N GLY A 27 6.85 -23.39 -14.92
CA GLY A 27 5.75 -23.20 -15.87
C GLY A 27 4.57 -22.40 -15.30
N THR A 28 4.77 -21.74 -14.15
CA THR A 28 3.77 -20.92 -13.49
C THR A 28 4.08 -19.44 -13.66
N VAL A 29 3.10 -18.57 -13.38
CA VAL A 29 3.35 -17.12 -13.35
C VAL A 29 4.29 -16.83 -12.18
N GLU A 30 5.39 -16.13 -12.45
CA GLU A 30 6.36 -15.72 -11.45
C GLU A 30 5.65 -14.87 -10.38
N LYS A 31 5.83 -15.25 -9.12
CA LYS A 31 5.32 -14.46 -7.99
C LYS A 31 6.27 -13.30 -7.76
N GLN A 32 5.74 -12.09 -7.84
CA GLN A 32 6.48 -10.86 -7.57
C GLN A 32 5.88 -10.13 -6.36
N PRO A 33 6.70 -9.37 -5.62
CA PRO A 33 6.19 -8.46 -4.60
C PRO A 33 5.14 -7.51 -5.17
N LYS A 34 4.09 -7.22 -4.38
CA LYS A 34 3.10 -6.21 -4.75
C LYS A 34 3.70 -4.83 -4.52
N ILE A 35 3.53 -3.92 -5.46
CA ILE A 35 3.99 -2.53 -5.33
C ILE A 35 2.77 -1.64 -5.04
N SER A 36 2.85 -0.86 -3.97
CA SER A 36 1.74 -0.03 -3.48
C SER A 36 2.24 1.33 -2.98
N VAL A 37 1.38 2.34 -3.04
CA VAL A 37 1.58 3.57 -2.27
C VAL A 37 1.06 3.38 -0.84
N TYR A 38 1.69 4.08 0.09
CA TYR A 38 1.28 4.12 1.49
C TYR A 38 1.19 5.60 1.89
N LEU A 39 -0.03 6.13 1.99
CA LEU A 39 -0.28 7.55 2.15
C LEU A 39 -0.37 7.90 3.63
N ILE A 40 0.29 8.98 4.05
CA ILE A 40 0.12 9.61 5.37
C ILE A 40 -0.52 10.98 5.15
N PRO A 41 -1.86 11.07 5.09
CA PRO A 41 -2.53 12.35 4.92
C PRO A 41 -2.59 13.08 6.25
N HIS A 42 -2.22 14.35 6.24
CA HIS A 42 -2.31 15.17 7.43
C HIS A 42 -2.70 16.61 7.11
N LEU A 43 -3.21 17.29 8.13
CA LEU A 43 -3.51 18.71 8.08
C LEU A 43 -3.32 19.33 9.45
N LYS A 44 -3.07 20.63 9.45
CA LYS A 44 -2.93 21.42 10.67
C LYS A 44 -4.15 22.31 10.88
N THR A 45 -4.90 22.05 11.94
CA THR A 45 -6.08 22.85 12.33
C THR A 45 -5.91 23.38 13.73
N GLY A 46 -5.92 24.71 13.87
CA GLY A 46 -5.75 25.38 15.17
C GLY A 46 -4.39 25.13 15.81
N GLY A 47 -3.33 25.00 14.99
CA GLY A 47 -1.97 24.71 15.47
C GLY A 47 -1.70 23.23 15.77
N ILE A 48 -2.73 22.38 15.74
CA ILE A 48 -2.63 20.95 16.05
C ILE A 48 -2.58 20.14 14.75
N GLU A 49 -1.53 19.33 14.61
CA GLU A 49 -1.38 18.38 13.51
C GLU A 49 -2.34 17.20 13.69
N ARG A 50 -3.05 16.83 12.64
CA ARG A 50 -3.97 15.69 12.62
C ARG A 50 -3.73 14.85 11.38
N TYR A 51 -3.78 13.55 11.58
CA TYR A 51 -3.51 12.53 10.58
C TYR A 51 -4.78 11.76 10.26
N LEU A 52 -5.00 11.45 9.00
CA LEU A 52 -6.15 10.67 8.57
C LEU A 52 -5.82 9.19 8.55
N VAL A 53 -6.48 8.42 9.42
CA VAL A 53 -6.35 6.97 9.48
C VAL A 53 -7.64 6.29 9.09
N GLN A 54 -7.53 5.05 8.64
CA GLN A 54 -8.65 4.22 8.19
C GLN A 54 -8.69 2.89 8.95
N GLU A 55 -9.88 2.52 9.41
CA GLU A 55 -10.19 1.15 9.83
C GLU A 55 -10.68 0.37 8.61
N ARG A 56 -10.00 -0.75 8.30
CA ARG A 56 -10.36 -1.60 7.17
C ARG A 56 -11.68 -2.33 7.42
N LYS A 57 -12.55 -2.38 6.41
CA LYS A 57 -13.80 -3.16 6.41
C LYS A 57 -13.77 -4.34 5.43
N LYS A 58 -12.57 -4.71 4.98
CA LYS A 58 -12.32 -5.90 4.15
C LYS A 58 -11.07 -6.64 4.59
N GLU A 59 -11.07 -7.93 4.31
CA GLU A 59 -9.91 -8.79 4.52
C GLU A 59 -8.80 -8.51 3.47
N PRO A 60 -7.53 -8.77 3.81
CA PRO A 60 -7.04 -9.14 5.14
C PRO A 60 -7.08 -7.94 6.12
N TYR A 61 -6.89 -8.23 7.41
CA TYR A 61 -6.87 -7.27 8.51
C TYR A 61 -8.19 -6.51 8.72
N PHE A 62 -9.34 -7.20 8.63
CA PHE A 62 -10.63 -6.58 8.94
C PHE A 62 -10.64 -5.98 10.36
N GLY A 63 -11.07 -4.72 10.47
CA GLY A 63 -11.15 -3.99 11.74
C GLY A 63 -9.84 -3.38 12.22
N TYR A 64 -8.73 -3.57 11.49
CA TYR A 64 -7.45 -2.96 11.83
C TYR A 64 -7.39 -1.52 11.35
N TRP A 65 -6.78 -0.67 12.18
CA TRP A 65 -6.43 0.71 11.84
C TRP A 65 -5.06 0.76 11.17
N GLY A 66 -4.96 1.62 10.17
CA GLY A 66 -3.70 2.00 9.53
C GLY A 66 -3.90 3.27 8.72
N PHE A 67 -2.89 3.69 7.99
CA PHE A 67 -3.11 4.72 6.99
C PHE A 67 -3.60 4.10 5.67
N ILE A 68 -3.76 4.96 4.66
CA ILE A 68 -4.36 4.59 3.38
C ILE A 68 -3.29 3.93 2.52
N THR A 69 -3.63 2.78 1.95
CA THR A 69 -2.73 2.05 1.05
C THR A 69 -3.45 1.73 -0.23
N GLY A 70 -2.68 1.60 -1.31
CA GLY A 70 -3.26 1.39 -2.62
C GLY A 70 -2.28 0.78 -3.60
N LYS A 71 -2.72 -0.22 -4.36
CA LYS A 71 -1.86 -0.88 -5.34
C LYS A 71 -1.66 0.04 -6.54
N ILE A 72 -0.41 0.13 -7.00
CA ILE A 72 -0.12 0.83 -8.25
C ILE A 72 -0.73 0.03 -9.40
N ARG A 73 -1.60 0.66 -10.19
CA ARG A 73 -2.16 0.02 -11.39
C ARG A 73 -1.15 0.12 -12.54
N PHE A 74 -1.21 -0.83 -13.46
CA PHE A 74 -0.34 -0.81 -14.64
C PHE A 74 -0.55 0.48 -15.44
N GLY A 75 0.53 1.23 -15.62
CA GLY A 75 0.51 2.52 -16.34
C GLY A 75 0.31 3.75 -15.44
N GLU A 76 0.14 3.58 -14.12
CA GLU A 76 0.13 4.71 -13.18
C GLU A 76 1.54 5.03 -12.68
N THR A 77 1.82 6.32 -12.54
CA THR A 77 2.90 6.84 -11.71
C THR A 77 2.53 6.79 -10.22
N LEU A 78 3.52 6.92 -9.33
CA LEU A 78 3.26 7.00 -7.87
C LEU A 78 2.30 8.14 -7.52
N GLY A 79 2.45 9.30 -8.16
CA GLY A 79 1.58 10.46 -7.92
C GLY A 79 0.13 10.20 -8.34
N GLU A 80 -0.08 9.63 -9.54
CA GLU A 80 -1.43 9.29 -10.03
C GLU A 80 -2.09 8.24 -9.13
N THR A 81 -1.35 7.22 -8.68
CA THR A 81 -1.87 6.25 -7.71
C THR A 81 -2.22 6.95 -6.38
N ALA A 82 -1.36 7.81 -5.85
CA ALA A 82 -1.61 8.52 -4.60
C ALA A 82 -2.84 9.44 -4.66
N GLU A 83 -3.00 10.20 -5.76
CA GLU A 83 -4.16 11.04 -6.02
C GLU A 83 -5.45 10.22 -6.07
N ARG A 84 -5.44 9.13 -6.83
CA ARG A 84 -6.60 8.24 -6.98
C ARG A 84 -7.00 7.61 -5.64
N GLU A 85 -6.04 7.01 -4.94
CA GLU A 85 -6.29 6.31 -3.68
C GLU A 85 -6.78 7.27 -2.59
N LEU A 86 -6.19 8.47 -2.49
CA LEU A 86 -6.69 9.51 -1.57
C LEU A 86 -8.14 9.87 -1.88
N ALA A 87 -8.48 10.08 -3.16
CA ALA A 87 -9.83 10.47 -3.56
C ALA A 87 -10.87 9.34 -3.38
N GLU A 88 -10.52 8.11 -3.77
CA GLU A 88 -11.36 6.91 -3.63
C GLU A 88 -11.66 6.65 -2.14
N GLU A 89 -10.62 6.59 -1.32
CA GLU A 89 -10.72 6.17 0.09
C GLU A 89 -11.21 7.26 1.03
N THR A 90 -10.98 8.53 0.71
CA THR A 90 -11.27 9.63 1.65
C THR A 90 -12.14 10.74 1.08
N GLY A 91 -12.27 10.83 -0.25
CA GLY A 91 -12.93 11.95 -0.91
C GLY A 91 -12.15 13.27 -0.85
N LEU A 92 -10.87 13.22 -0.49
CA LEU A 92 -9.98 14.38 -0.45
C LEU A 92 -9.06 14.42 -1.67
N THR A 93 -8.54 15.60 -1.95
CA THR A 93 -7.40 15.84 -2.85
C THR A 93 -6.29 16.53 -2.08
N GLY A 94 -5.05 16.46 -2.55
CA GLY A 94 -3.91 17.09 -1.88
C GLY A 94 -2.66 17.11 -2.74
N ALA A 95 -1.58 17.65 -2.17
CA ALA A 95 -0.23 17.56 -2.71
C ALA A 95 0.51 16.38 -2.05
N PHE A 96 1.50 15.86 -2.75
CA PHE A 96 2.22 14.65 -2.32
C PHE A 96 3.73 14.84 -2.31
N ARG A 97 4.38 14.23 -1.32
CA ARG A 97 5.84 14.14 -1.24
C ARG A 97 6.22 12.70 -0.92
N PHE A 98 7.14 12.14 -1.70
CA PHE A 98 7.76 10.86 -1.37
C PHE A 98 8.59 11.01 -0.10
N CYS A 99 8.46 10.04 0.81
CA CYS A 99 9.19 10.01 2.07
C CYS A 99 10.25 8.91 2.04
N TYR A 100 9.84 7.64 2.08
CA TYR A 100 10.73 6.48 2.13
C TYR A 100 10.04 5.24 1.59
N GLU A 101 10.81 4.16 1.51
CA GLU A 101 10.36 2.87 1.01
C GLU A 101 10.40 1.81 2.10
N ILE A 102 9.40 0.93 2.12
CA ILE A 102 9.35 -0.23 2.97
C ILE A 102 9.26 -1.46 2.07
N HIS A 103 10.18 -2.40 2.23
CA HIS A 103 10.04 -3.77 1.75
C HIS A 103 9.64 -4.65 2.92
N GLU A 104 8.38 -5.11 2.93
CA GLU A 104 7.87 -5.99 3.97
C GLU A 104 7.56 -7.39 3.43
N MET A 105 8.01 -8.38 4.17
CA MET A 105 7.66 -9.78 3.95
C MET A 105 6.94 -10.31 5.19
N VAL A 106 5.68 -10.69 5.01
CA VAL A 106 4.81 -11.10 6.10
C VAL A 106 4.67 -12.61 6.10
N TYR A 107 4.88 -13.23 7.26
CA TYR A 107 4.80 -14.67 7.47
C TYR A 107 3.77 -14.99 8.56
N ASP A 108 3.03 -16.08 8.36
CA ASP A 108 2.22 -16.67 9.41
C ASP A 108 3.13 -17.29 10.46
N LYS A 109 3.02 -16.84 11.71
CA LYS A 109 3.95 -17.25 12.78
C LYS A 109 3.84 -18.74 13.13
N LYS A 110 2.67 -19.36 12.90
CA LYS A 110 2.42 -20.77 13.27
C LYS A 110 2.95 -21.73 12.22
N SER A 111 2.65 -21.49 10.95
CA SER A 111 3.03 -22.36 9.84
C SER A 111 4.37 -22.00 9.21
N GLY A 112 4.85 -20.76 9.41
CA GLY A 112 6.04 -20.23 8.73
C GLY A 112 5.80 -19.88 7.26
N ASN A 113 4.56 -20.00 6.76
CA ASN A 113 4.24 -19.69 5.37
C ASN A 113 4.30 -18.18 5.11
N GLN A 114 4.88 -17.80 3.96
CA GLN A 114 4.84 -16.41 3.50
C GLN A 114 3.42 -16.05 3.06
N LEU A 115 2.84 -15.04 3.70
CA LEU A 115 1.51 -14.53 3.43
C LEU A 115 1.56 -13.38 2.41
N GLU A 116 2.50 -12.45 2.60
CA GLU A 116 2.66 -11.29 1.72
C GLU A 116 4.12 -10.93 1.45
N ASP A 117 4.34 -10.24 0.34
CA ASP A 117 5.59 -9.61 -0.06
C ASP A 117 5.21 -8.29 -0.74
N LYS A 118 5.64 -7.16 -0.17
CA LYS A 118 5.19 -5.83 -0.56
C LYS A 118 6.31 -4.81 -0.53
N PHE A 119 6.34 -4.00 -1.58
CA PHE A 119 7.00 -2.71 -1.55
C PHE A 119 5.94 -1.62 -1.35
N PHE A 120 6.13 -0.82 -0.30
CA PHE A 120 5.35 0.37 -0.04
C PHE A 120 6.21 1.61 -0.29
N HIS A 121 5.75 2.44 -1.20
CA HIS A 121 6.26 3.81 -1.35
C HIS A 121 5.47 4.72 -0.41
N VAL A 122 6.08 5.07 0.71
CA VAL A 122 5.45 5.92 1.71
C VAL A 122 5.46 7.37 1.22
N MET A 123 4.28 7.97 1.14
CA MET A 123 4.07 9.32 0.65
C MET A 123 3.29 10.14 1.68
N GLU A 124 3.80 11.32 1.99
CA GLU A 124 3.05 12.34 2.72
C GLU A 124 2.00 12.93 1.80
N ALA A 125 0.78 13.11 2.31
CA ALA A 125 -0.26 13.88 1.63
C ALA A 125 -0.62 15.11 2.48
N PHE A 126 -0.43 16.29 1.91
CA PHE A 126 -0.60 17.58 2.58
C PHE A 126 -1.41 18.53 1.68
N ASP A 127 -1.67 19.75 2.16
CA ASP A 127 -2.55 20.72 1.48
C ASP A 127 -3.91 20.11 1.11
N LEU A 128 -4.45 19.31 2.04
CA LEU A 128 -5.67 18.55 1.84
C LEU A 128 -6.87 19.47 1.64
N SER A 129 -7.70 19.14 0.64
CA SER A 129 -8.93 19.85 0.34
C SER A 129 -10.09 18.89 0.10
N GLY A 130 -11.32 19.39 0.34
CA GLY A 130 -12.55 18.61 0.23
C GLY A 130 -13.12 18.22 1.60
N LYS A 131 -14.16 17.38 1.56
CA LYS A 131 -14.85 16.88 2.76
C LYS A 131 -14.54 15.40 2.92
N VAL A 132 -13.94 15.05 4.05
CA VAL A 132 -13.63 13.65 4.36
C VAL A 132 -14.89 12.78 4.37
N LYS A 133 -14.85 11.70 3.61
CA LYS A 133 -15.80 10.59 3.68
C LYS A 133 -15.44 9.78 4.93
N THR A 134 -16.23 9.92 5.99
CA THR A 134 -15.97 9.16 7.23
C THR A 134 -16.26 7.66 7.08
N ARG A 135 -17.01 7.28 6.04
CA ARG A 135 -17.31 5.89 5.69
C ARG A 135 -17.18 5.71 4.18
N THR A 136 -16.50 4.65 3.78
CA THR A 136 -16.46 4.12 2.42
C THR A 136 -16.90 2.65 2.44
N ILE A 137 -16.95 2.02 1.27
CA ILE A 137 -17.16 0.57 1.20
C ILE A 137 -15.93 -0.22 1.71
N GLU A 138 -14.75 0.40 1.65
CA GLU A 138 -13.47 -0.20 2.03
C GLU A 138 -13.12 0.04 3.50
N GLY A 139 -13.61 1.13 4.12
CA GLY A 139 -13.19 1.49 5.47
C GLY A 139 -13.97 2.59 6.19
N ARG A 140 -13.53 2.89 7.42
CA ARG A 140 -13.95 4.05 8.22
C ARG A 140 -12.78 4.98 8.46
N ASN A 141 -12.91 6.24 8.03
CA ASN A 141 -11.86 7.23 8.19
C ASN A 141 -12.11 8.12 9.42
N LYS A 142 -11.03 8.47 10.13
CA LYS A 142 -11.05 9.50 11.18
C LYS A 142 -9.72 10.24 11.25
N TYR A 143 -9.79 11.50 11.65
CA TYR A 143 -8.61 12.25 12.04
C TYR A 143 -8.19 11.89 13.46
N VAL A 144 -6.89 11.78 13.68
CA VAL A 144 -6.26 11.56 14.99
C VAL A 144 -5.03 12.46 15.16
N THR A 145 -4.73 12.89 16.37
CA THR A 145 -3.38 13.39 16.70
C THR A 145 -2.40 12.22 16.84
N ALA A 146 -1.11 12.51 16.99
CA ALA A 146 -0.13 11.46 17.26
C ALA A 146 -0.43 10.74 18.58
N GLU A 147 -0.79 11.48 19.63
CA GLU A 147 -1.16 10.95 20.93
C GLU A 147 -2.40 10.05 20.87
N GLU A 148 -3.35 10.35 19.98
CA GLU A 148 -4.54 9.52 19.74
C GLU A 148 -4.23 8.30 18.87
N PHE A 149 -3.21 8.35 18.01
CA PHE A 149 -2.79 7.25 17.14
C PHE A 149 -2.14 6.11 17.92
N TRP A 150 -1.19 6.41 18.81
CA TRP A 150 -0.43 5.39 19.55
C TRP A 150 -1.29 4.38 20.31
N PRO A 151 -2.39 4.77 21.02
CA PRO A 151 -3.25 3.81 21.71
C PRO A 151 -4.27 3.11 20.80
N LEU A 152 -4.36 3.41 19.49
CA LEU A 152 -5.31 2.73 18.61
C LEU A 152 -5.01 1.22 18.55
N THR A 153 -6.07 0.43 18.58
CA THR A 153 -5.99 -1.03 18.49
C THR A 153 -7.28 -1.60 17.89
N PRO A 154 -7.20 -2.70 17.11
CA PRO A 154 -5.97 -3.27 16.56
C PRO A 154 -5.40 -2.37 15.45
N LYS A 155 -4.08 -2.38 15.27
CA LYS A 155 -3.38 -1.73 14.16
C LYS A 155 -2.66 -2.74 13.31
N TYR A 156 -2.37 -2.37 12.07
CA TYR A 156 -1.41 -3.10 11.25
C TYR A 156 -0.07 -3.26 11.99
N HIS A 157 0.60 -4.38 11.76
CA HIS A 157 1.64 -4.89 12.65
C HIS A 157 2.87 -3.97 12.78
N ASN A 158 3.14 -3.12 11.79
CA ASN A 158 4.27 -2.18 11.76
C ASN A 158 3.82 -0.71 11.78
N GLU A 159 2.55 -0.41 12.05
CA GLU A 159 2.03 0.97 11.96
C GLU A 159 2.72 1.97 12.89
N ASP A 160 3.08 1.53 14.09
CA ASP A 160 3.74 2.41 15.05
C ASP A 160 5.16 2.77 14.63
N ASP A 161 5.88 1.84 14.00
CA ASP A 161 7.22 2.07 13.50
C ASP A 161 7.19 2.95 12.24
N LEU A 162 6.28 2.64 11.32
CA LEU A 162 6.03 3.44 10.11
C LEU A 162 5.78 4.90 10.50
N PHE A 163 4.83 5.15 11.40
CA PHE A 163 4.50 6.52 11.76
C PHE A 163 5.64 7.22 12.52
N ARG A 164 6.37 6.49 13.37
CA ARG A 164 7.56 7.04 14.05
C ARG A 164 8.62 7.49 13.06
N TRP A 165 8.98 6.66 12.09
CA TRP A 165 9.97 7.03 11.05
C TRP A 165 9.53 8.25 10.25
N PHE A 166 8.23 8.37 9.95
CA PHE A 166 7.69 9.56 9.30
C PHE A 166 7.87 10.84 10.14
N LEU A 167 7.54 10.78 11.43
CA LEU A 167 7.65 11.94 12.34
C LEU A 167 9.10 12.36 12.56
N GLU A 168 10.01 11.39 12.70
CA GLU A 168 11.44 11.61 12.90
C GLU A 168 12.19 11.96 11.61
N LYS A 169 11.50 11.89 10.46
CA LYS A 169 12.09 12.06 9.12
C LYS A 169 13.22 11.07 8.83
N ASP A 170 13.12 9.85 9.38
CA ASP A 170 14.08 8.75 9.11
C ASP A 170 13.75 8.04 7.80
N PHE A 171 14.08 8.72 6.69
CA PHE A 171 13.64 8.36 5.35
C PHE A 171 14.53 7.34 4.63
N LYS A 172 15.05 6.36 5.37
CA LYS A 172 15.85 5.25 4.83
C LYS A 172 14.95 4.10 4.38
N LEU A 173 15.44 3.26 3.47
CA LEU A 173 14.80 1.98 3.16
C LEU A 173 14.64 1.16 4.45
N LYS A 174 13.46 0.58 4.62
CA LYS A 174 13.11 -0.32 5.72
C LYS A 174 12.83 -1.69 5.11
N GLU A 175 13.67 -2.68 5.39
CA GLU A 175 13.55 -4.02 4.84
C GLU A 175 13.42 -5.02 5.97
N GLU A 176 12.22 -5.58 6.15
CA GLU A 176 11.87 -6.30 7.36
C GLU A 176 10.99 -7.53 7.09
N LYS A 177 11.17 -8.55 7.94
CA LYS A 177 10.33 -9.75 7.97
C LYS A 177 9.46 -9.73 9.22
N TYR A 178 8.15 -9.85 9.02
CA TYR A 178 7.16 -9.83 10.09
C TYR A 178 6.52 -11.21 10.26
N TYR A 179 6.37 -11.64 11.51
CA TYR A 179 5.73 -12.90 11.88
C TYR A 179 4.48 -12.62 12.71
N ILE A 180 3.31 -12.82 12.13
CA ILE A 180 2.04 -12.39 12.73
C ILE A 180 1.18 -13.59 13.15
N ASP A 181 0.38 -13.39 14.20
CA ASP A 181 -0.54 -14.40 14.73
C ASP A 181 -1.93 -14.40 14.06
N LYS A 182 -2.29 -13.28 13.40
CA LYS A 182 -3.58 -13.07 12.72
C LYS A 182 -3.36 -12.28 11.43
N PHE A 183 -4.00 -12.73 10.35
CA PHE A 183 -4.00 -12.13 9.02
C PHE A 183 -5.43 -11.84 8.57
#